data_AF-A0A969AM97-F1
#
_entry.id   AF-A0A969AM97-F1
#
_cell.length_a   1.000
_cell.length_b   1.000
_cell.length_c   1.000
_cell.angle_alpha   90.00
_cell.angle_beta   90.00
_cell.angle_gamma   90.00
#
_symmetry.space_group_name_H-M   'P 1'
#
loop_
_entity.id
_entity.type
_entity.pdbx_description
1 polymer ?
#
loop_
_entity_poly.entity_id
_entity_poly.type
_entity_poly.pdbx_seq_one_letter_code
_entity_poly.pdbx_strand_id
1 'polypeptide(L)' 'MDITVVWKARKGLAFLVGYSIFVPGGFVEETGDDPLAHFFYLQTTVTF' A
#
# COMPACT_ATOMS: atom_id res chain seq x y z
N MET A 1 -2.64 6.10 -6.76
CA MET A 1 -3.73 5.11 -6.83
C MET A 1 -3.46 4.04 -5.79
N ASP A 2 -4.45 3.72 -4.97
CA ASP A 2 -4.36 2.70 -3.92
C ASP A 2 -5.40 1.60 -4.11
N ILE A 3 -4.98 0.36 -3.86
CA ILE A 3 -5.85 -0.81 -3.78
C ILE A 3 -5.54 -1.50 -2.46
N THR A 4 -6.58 -1.73 -1.67
CA THR A 4 -6.45 -2.38 -0.36
C THR A 4 -7.52 -3.45 -0.21
N VAL A 5 -7.11 -4.64 0.23
CA VAL A 5 -7.97 -5.79 0.51
C VAL A 5 -7.83 -6.16 1.98
N VAL A 6 -8.96 -6.27 2.67
CA VAL A 6 -9.02 -6.75 4.05
C VAL A 6 -9.69 -8.11 4.08
N TRP A 7 -8.98 -9.10 4.63
CA TRP A 7 -9.50 -10.44 4.84
C TRP A 7 -9.62 -10.74 6.33
N LYS A 8 -10.85 -10.98 6.80
CA LYS A 8 -11.14 -11.38 8.18
C LYS A 8 -11.11 -12.90 8.27
N ALA A 9 -9.99 -13.46 8.69
CA ALA A 9 -9.81 -14.91 8.79
C ALA A 9 -10.66 -15.53 9.91
N ARG A 10 -10.74 -14.88 11.08
CA ARG A 10 -11.58 -15.29 12.22
C ARG A 10 -11.84 -14.14 13.17
N LYS A 11 -12.70 -14.33 14.19
CA LYS A 11 -12.83 -13.36 15.30
C LYS A 11 -11.46 -13.13 15.93
N GLY A 12 -11.01 -11.87 15.92
CA GLY A 12 -9.70 -11.46 16.45
C GLY A 12 -8.49 -11.67 15.54
N LEU A 13 -8.66 -12.06 14.26
CA LEU A 13 -7.56 -12.11 13.29
C LEU A 13 -8.00 -11.55 11.94
N ALA A 14 -7.31 -10.51 11.47
CA ALA A 14 -7.51 -9.93 10.15
C ALA A 14 -6.17 -9.71 9.45
N PHE A 15 -6.19 -9.84 8.13
CA PHE A 15 -5.09 -9.52 7.25
C PHE A 15 -5.49 -8.35 6.36
N LEU A 16 -4.56 -7.44 6.15
CA LEU A 16 -4.71 -6.33 5.23
C LEU A 16 -3.54 -6.39 4.25
N VAL A 17 -3.86 -6.48 2.96
CA VAL A 17 -2.89 -6.42 1.87
C VAL A 17 -3.21 -5.18 1.07
N GLY A 18 -2.19 -4.38 0.77
CA GLY A 18 -2.37 -3.21 -0.05
C GLY A 18 -1.21 -2.97 -0.99
N TYR A 19 -1.56 -2.30 -2.08
CA TYR A 19 -0.65 -1.84 -3.11
C TYR A 19 -0.98 -0.40 -3.46
N SER A 20 0.03 0.46 -3.52
CA SER A 20 -0.12 1.87 -3.84
C SER A 20 0.91 2.28 -4.88
N ILE A 21 0.46 3.08 -5.84
CA ILE A 21 1.29 3.76 -6.82
C ILE A 21 1.20 5.26 -6.54
N PHE A 22 2.36 5.87 -6.30
CA PHE A 22 2.52 7.30 -6.18
C PHE A 22 3.11 7.86 -7.48
N VAL A 23 2.38 8.80 -8.08
CA VAL A 23 2.86 9.59 -9.23
C VAL A 23 3.39 10.90 -8.65
N PRO A 24 4.71 11.15 -8.70
CA PRO A 24 5.29 12.41 -8.28
C PRO A 24 4.77 13.56 -9.14
N GLY A 25 4.71 14.77 -8.58
CA GLY A 25 4.42 15.97 -9.37
C GLY A 25 5.64 16.42 -10.20
N GLY A 26 5.44 17.42 -11.07
CA GLY A 26 6.41 17.83 -12.11
C GLY A 26 7.86 18.10 -11.64
N PHE A 27 8.07 18.55 -10.40
CA PHE A 27 9.42 18.76 -9.88
C PHE A 27 10.26 17.47 -9.79
N VAL A 28 9.62 16.36 -9.40
CA VAL A 28 10.29 15.06 -9.26
C VAL A 28 10.35 14.33 -10.59
N GLU A 29 9.42 14.59 -11.52
CA GLU A 29 9.50 14.09 -12.90
C GLU A 29 10.73 14.65 -13.63
N GLU A 30 11.14 15.89 -13.35
CA GLU A 30 12.28 16.56 -13.99
C GLU A 30 13.65 16.21 -13.37
N THR A 31 13.66 15.68 -12.14
CA THR A 31 14.91 15.52 -11.36
C THR A 31 15.13 14.11 -10.78
N GLY A 32 14.13 13.23 -10.87
CA GLY A 32 14.18 11.88 -10.30
C GLY A 32 14.50 10.78 -11.32
N ASP A 33 14.99 9.64 -10.82
CA ASP A 33 15.34 8.47 -11.64
C ASP A 33 14.12 7.63 -12.07
N ASP A 34 13.00 7.69 -11.34
CA ASP A 34 11.78 6.92 -11.62
C ASP A 34 10.52 7.80 -11.45
N PRO A 35 9.66 7.92 -12.47
CA PRO A 35 8.43 8.69 -12.42
C PRO A 35 7.31 8.02 -11.61
N LEU A 36 7.49 6.80 -11.07
CA LEU A 36 6.47 6.11 -10.29
C LEU A 36 7.06 5.40 -9.06
N ALA A 37 6.56 5.74 -7.87
CA ALA A 37 6.91 5.02 -6.65
C ALA A 37 5.85 3.96 -6.32
N HIS A 38 6.30 2.71 -6.20
CA HIS A 38 5.45 1.55 -5.89
C HIS A 38 5.61 1.13 -4.42
N PHE A 39 4.48 0.96 -3.73
CA PHE A 39 4.44 0.53 -2.33
C PHE A 39 3.58 -0.73 -2.21
N PHE A 40 4.14 -1.76 -1.61
CA PHE A 40 3.41 -2.98 -1.24
C PHE A 40 3.47 -3.15 0.27
N TYR A 41 2.34 -3.50 0.89
CA TYR A 41 2.28 -3.72 2.33
C TYR A 41 1.36 -4.87 2.70
N LEU A 42 1.76 -5.59 3.75
CA LEU A 42 1.02 -6.68 4.38
C LEU A 42 0.99 -6.40 5.87
N GLN A 43 -0.21 -6.29 6.43
CA GLN A 43 -0.44 -6.09 7.85
C GLN A 43 -1.30 -7.22 8.41
N THR A 44 -0.94 -7.69 9.61
CA THR A 44 -1.75 -8.63 10.38
C THR A 44 -2.24 -7.93 11.64
N THR A 45 -3.53 -8.04 11.93
CA THR A 45 -4.16 -7.48 13.14
C THR A 45 -4.68 -8.61 14.00
N VAL A 46 -4.22 -8.65 15.26
CA VAL A 46 -4.69 -9.58 16.29
C VAL A 46 -5.41 -8.79 17.37
N THR A 47 -6.62 -9.20 17.74
CA THR A 47 -7.43 -8.59 18.80
C THR A 47 -7.66 -9.62 19.90
N PHE A 48 -7.44 -9.22 21.15
CA PHE A 48 -7.60 -10.03 22.37
C PHE A 48 -8.82 -9.56 23.16
#